data_AF-A0A8S9JXC4-F1
#
_entry.id   AF-A0A8S9JXC4-F1
#
_cell.length_a   1.000
_cell.length_b   1.000
_cell.length_c   1.000
_cell.angle_alpha   90.00
_cell.angle_beta   90.00
_cell.angle_gamma   90.00
#
_symmetry.space_group_name_H-M   'P 1'
#
loop_
_entity.id
_entity.type
_entity.pdbx_description
1 polymer ?
#
loop_
_entity_poly.entity_id
_entity_poly.type
_entity_poly.pdbx_seq_one_letter_code
_entity_poly.pdbx_strand_id
1 'polypeptide(L)'
;MTGYYAITRKRLYSWWWDSHIPKNSKWIHQNLADMDSKVKAMIKLIEEDADSFARRAEMYYKKRPELMKLVEEFYRAYRALAERYDHATVELRHAHKTMAEAFPNQVPFDMIEDSASSSCSEPRTPEKTPPGIQLFYDSDSAATSRRGLSHVGSSETEVERLKRTLVELGAEKEAFSLQYQLSLNKLSRLEKDLKDAQKDVNGLDERASKAEIESRILAQGLAKLEAERDNALLRYNQSMKKIADLEESYAHAQEDVKGLTNRATEAETEAETFKQAQSRLHSEKEAGLARYNQCLVMISTLEKKVKEAEENAVMLSNQSLKAEDEIKALRQELLKANESHSSIVFLVGYFRLRFWVAGEDSVC
;
A
#
# COMPACT_ATOMS: atom_id res chain seq x y z
N MET A 1 1.99 -13.49 16.78
CA MET A 1 2.98 -12.71 15.99
C MET A 1 2.22 -11.92 14.94
N THR A 2 2.74 -10.75 14.54
CA THR A 2 2.19 -9.76 13.57
C THR A 2 1.13 -8.78 14.09
N GLY A 3 1.50 -8.01 15.12
CA GLY A 3 1.14 -6.60 15.20
C GLY A 3 2.46 -5.81 15.23
N TYR A 4 2.47 -4.55 14.82
CA TYR A 4 3.63 -3.63 14.79
C TYR A 4 4.49 -3.57 13.51
N TYR A 5 3.92 -3.17 12.37
CA TYR A 5 4.70 -2.52 11.28
C TYR A 5 3.95 -1.37 10.58
N ALA A 6 3.11 -0.64 11.31
CA ALA A 6 2.57 0.64 10.85
C ALA A 6 3.18 1.81 11.63
N ILE A 7 4.51 1.84 11.73
CA ILE A 7 5.22 3.06 12.10
C ILE A 7 5.10 3.99 10.90
N THR A 8 4.30 5.04 11.08
CA THR A 8 4.04 6.16 10.19
C THR A 8 5.29 6.64 9.44
N ARG A 9 5.47 6.21 8.18
CA ARG A 9 6.52 6.72 7.27
C ARG A 9 6.35 8.20 6.94
N LYS A 10 5.15 8.77 7.12
CA LYS A 10 4.88 10.21 6.99
C LYS A 10 5.71 11.09 7.95
N ARG A 11 6.25 10.54 9.03
CA ARG A 11 7.04 11.30 10.03
C ARG A 11 8.54 11.33 9.75
N LEU A 12 9.08 10.44 8.90
CA LEU A 12 10.51 10.36 8.59
C LEU A 12 10.98 11.45 7.63
N TYR A 13 10.10 11.93 6.76
CA TYR A 13 10.38 13.07 5.88
C TYR A 13 10.33 14.42 6.60
N SER A 14 10.04 14.51 7.90
CA SER A 14 9.88 15.80 8.58
C SER A 14 11.18 16.33 9.20
N TRP A 15 12.11 15.47 9.62
CA TRP A 15 13.15 15.87 10.58
C TRP A 15 14.35 16.60 9.93
N TRP A 16 14.77 16.19 8.73
CA TRP A 16 15.80 16.87 7.94
C TRP A 16 15.31 18.12 7.18
N TRP A 17 14.00 18.27 6.96
CA TRP A 17 13.41 19.44 6.29
C TRP A 17 13.19 20.63 7.23
N ASP A 18 13.01 20.36 8.53
CA ASP A 18 12.74 21.39 9.55
C ASP A 18 14.04 21.97 10.15
N SER A 19 15.20 21.53 9.66
CA SER A 19 16.50 21.99 10.12
C SER A 19 17.02 23.13 9.25
N HIS A 20 16.98 24.35 9.82
CA HIS A 20 17.65 25.58 9.38
C HIS A 20 17.57 25.94 7.89
N ILE A 21 16.46 26.56 7.49
CA ILE A 21 16.37 27.33 6.24
C ILE A 21 16.88 28.77 6.48
N PRO A 22 17.92 29.25 5.77
CA PRO A 22 18.44 30.62 5.92
C PRO A 22 17.40 31.66 5.45
N LYS A 23 16.98 32.56 6.36
CA LYS A 23 15.84 33.48 6.15
C LYS A 23 16.15 34.77 5.38
N ASN A 24 17.37 34.93 4.85
CA ASN A 24 17.87 36.24 4.43
C ASN A 24 17.84 36.53 2.92
N SER A 25 17.41 35.60 2.05
CA SER A 25 17.28 35.94 0.61
C SER A 25 16.05 35.37 -0.08
N LYS A 26 15.34 36.23 -0.82
CA LYS A 26 14.17 35.86 -1.64
C LYS A 26 14.50 34.78 -2.67
N TRP A 27 15.74 34.79 -3.19
CA TRP A 27 16.18 33.82 -4.19
C TRP A 27 16.40 32.41 -3.63
N ILE A 28 16.95 32.28 -2.41
CA ILE A 28 17.09 30.97 -1.73
C ILE A 28 15.72 30.37 -1.45
N HIS A 29 14.77 31.19 -0.97
CA HIS A 29 13.40 30.75 -0.74
C HIS A 29 12.72 30.25 -2.03
N GLN A 30 12.92 30.94 -3.14
CA GLN A 30 12.35 30.54 -4.43
C GLN A 30 12.97 29.25 -4.97
N ASN A 31 14.27 29.02 -4.75
CA ASN A 31 14.92 27.76 -5.10
C ASN A 31 14.48 26.61 -4.20
N LEU A 32 14.37 26.83 -2.90
CA LEU A 32 13.86 25.83 -1.97
C LEU A 32 12.43 25.43 -2.32
N ALA A 33 11.58 26.38 -2.72
CA ALA A 33 10.23 26.10 -3.19
C ALA A 33 10.21 25.30 -4.52
N ASP A 34 11.09 25.62 -5.48
CA ASP A 34 11.22 24.85 -6.73
C ASP A 34 11.72 23.42 -6.48
N MET A 35 12.69 23.26 -5.59
CA MET A 35 13.23 21.96 -5.19
C MET A 35 12.21 21.13 -4.41
N ASP A 36 11.47 21.75 -3.49
CA ASP A 36 10.38 21.12 -2.76
C ASP A 36 9.25 20.66 -3.71
N SER A 37 8.88 21.48 -4.69
CA SER A 37 7.92 21.12 -5.74
C SER A 37 8.38 19.88 -6.53
N LYS A 38 9.65 19.83 -6.95
CA LYS A 38 10.23 18.70 -7.69
C LYS A 38 10.29 17.42 -6.84
N VAL A 39 10.71 17.53 -5.58
CA VAL A 39 10.74 16.39 -4.66
C VAL A 39 9.33 15.86 -4.38
N LYS A 40 8.35 16.75 -4.21
CA LYS A 40 6.93 16.35 -4.07
C LYS A 40 6.43 15.63 -5.30
N ALA A 41 6.79 16.07 -6.51
CA ALA A 41 6.45 15.36 -7.74
C ALA A 41 7.14 13.99 -7.84
N MET A 42 8.40 13.85 -7.41
CA MET A 42 9.09 12.55 -7.34
C MET A 42 8.43 11.59 -6.35
N ILE A 43 8.07 12.09 -5.16
CA ILE A 43 7.36 11.32 -4.14
C ILE A 43 6.00 10.89 -4.66
N LYS A 44 5.27 11.76 -5.35
CA LYS A 44 3.98 11.44 -5.96
C LYS A 44 4.08 10.34 -7.02
N LEU A 45 5.15 10.32 -7.84
CA LEU A 45 5.42 9.24 -8.78
C LEU A 45 5.74 7.88 -8.12
N ILE A 46 6.19 7.91 -6.86
CA ILE A 46 6.50 6.72 -6.05
C ILE A 46 5.27 6.28 -5.22
N GLU A 47 4.41 7.22 -4.82
CA GLU A 47 3.28 7.03 -3.91
C GLU A 47 1.91 6.89 -4.61
N GLU A 48 1.71 7.40 -5.84
CA GLU A 48 0.48 7.16 -6.61
C GLU A 48 0.37 5.67 -6.96
N ASP A 49 -0.68 5.03 -6.43
CA ASP A 49 -1.12 3.63 -6.60
C ASP A 49 -0.42 2.56 -5.73
N ALA A 50 -0.63 2.66 -4.42
CA ALA A 50 -0.27 1.62 -3.45
C ALA A 50 -1.23 0.40 -3.42
N ASP A 51 -1.93 0.06 -4.51
CA ASP A 51 -2.80 -1.13 -4.58
C ASP A 51 -2.19 -2.22 -5.48
N SER A 52 -1.81 -3.34 -4.85
CA SER A 52 -1.28 -4.59 -5.42
C SER A 52 0.14 -4.61 -6.03
N PHE A 53 0.93 -5.61 -5.60
CA PHE A 53 2.32 -5.88 -6.02
C PHE A 53 2.48 -6.10 -7.53
N ALA A 54 1.46 -6.63 -8.22
CA ALA A 54 1.52 -6.90 -9.66
C ALA A 54 1.50 -5.61 -10.50
N ARG A 55 0.66 -4.63 -10.13
CA ARG A 55 0.63 -3.30 -10.78
C ARG A 55 1.89 -2.50 -10.47
N ARG A 56 2.43 -2.65 -9.25
CA ARG A 56 3.71 -2.05 -8.84
C ARG A 56 4.87 -2.49 -9.73
N ALA A 57 4.96 -3.77 -10.11
CA ALA A 57 6.03 -4.27 -10.98
C ALA A 57 5.87 -3.82 -12.45
N GLU A 58 4.65 -3.83 -12.99
CA GLU A 58 4.39 -3.43 -14.38
C GLU A 58 4.59 -1.92 -14.61
N MET A 59 4.20 -1.09 -13.63
CA MET A 59 4.34 0.36 -13.72
C MET A 59 5.77 0.85 -13.42
N TYR A 60 6.56 0.12 -12.62
CA TYR A 60 7.96 0.47 -12.30
C TYR A 60 8.82 0.64 -13.56
N TYR A 61 8.57 -0.17 -14.60
CA TYR A 61 9.28 -0.08 -15.88
C TYR A 61 8.75 1.07 -16.76
N LYS A 62 7.48 1.45 -16.65
CA LYS A 62 6.87 2.57 -17.40
C LYS A 62 7.19 3.94 -16.78
N LYS A 63 7.24 4.03 -15.45
CA LYS A 63 7.48 5.27 -14.69
C LYS A 63 8.96 5.53 -14.38
N ARG A 64 9.83 4.53 -14.56
CA ARG A 64 11.28 4.67 -14.44
C ARG A 64 11.88 5.83 -15.23
N PRO A 65 11.58 6.02 -16.53
CA PRO A 65 12.14 7.13 -17.30
C PRO A 65 11.64 8.50 -16.84
N GLU A 66 10.38 8.62 -16.40
CA GLU A 66 9.82 9.86 -15.86
C GLU A 66 10.47 10.23 -14.51
N LEU A 67 10.64 9.26 -13.62
CA LEU A 67 11.33 9.45 -12.35
C LEU A 67 12.81 9.80 -12.55
N MET A 68 13.47 9.15 -13.51
CA MET A 68 14.87 9.44 -13.86
C MET A 68 15.04 10.89 -14.34
N LYS A 69 14.17 11.35 -15.24
CA LYS A 69 14.19 12.72 -15.74
C LYS A 69 14.02 13.74 -14.61
N LEU A 70 13.13 13.47 -13.66
CA LEU A 70 12.86 14.38 -12.54
C LEU A 70 14.03 14.41 -11.53
N VAL A 71 14.70 13.27 -11.31
CA VAL A 71 15.95 13.19 -10.53
C VAL A 71 17.06 13.99 -11.21
N GLU A 72 17.21 13.89 -12.53
CA GLU A 72 18.20 14.65 -13.29
C GLU A 72 17.94 16.17 -13.23
N GLU A 73 16.69 16.59 -13.35
CA GLU A 73 16.28 17.99 -13.23
C GLU A 73 16.49 18.54 -11.81
N PHE A 74 16.24 17.72 -10.79
CA PHE A 74 16.54 18.06 -9.39
C PHE A 74 18.05 18.23 -9.17
N TYR A 75 18.86 17.28 -9.65
CA TYR A 75 20.32 17.37 -9.55
C TYR A 75 20.88 18.59 -10.29
N ARG A 76 20.34 18.91 -11.48
CA ARG A 76 20.72 20.09 -12.25
C ARG A 76 20.39 21.40 -11.52
N ALA A 77 19.24 21.48 -10.87
CA ALA A 77 18.84 22.63 -10.07
C ALA A 77 19.71 22.79 -8.80
N TYR A 78 19.99 21.69 -8.10
CA TYR A 78 20.93 21.68 -6.97
C TYR A 78 22.32 22.16 -7.38
N ARG A 79 22.84 21.67 -8.50
CA ARG A 79 24.16 22.04 -9.01
C ARG A 79 24.24 23.53 -9.36
N ALA A 80 23.22 24.06 -10.04
CA ALA A 80 23.14 25.49 -10.36
C ALA A 80 23.04 26.37 -9.10
N LEU A 81 22.36 25.89 -8.05
CA LEU A 81 22.28 26.57 -6.76
C LEU A 81 23.66 26.60 -6.07
N ALA A 82 24.36 25.46 -6.02
CA ALA A 82 25.71 25.36 -5.46
C ALA A 82 26.70 26.26 -6.20
N GLU A 83 26.70 26.23 -7.53
CA GLU A 83 27.57 27.09 -8.35
C GLU A 83 27.32 28.58 -8.06
N ARG A 84 26.05 29.01 -7.95
CA ARG A 84 25.72 30.41 -7.64
C ARG A 84 26.13 30.82 -6.23
N TYR A 85 26.07 29.91 -5.27
CA TYR A 85 26.56 30.15 -3.91
C TYR A 85 28.09 30.32 -3.91
N ASP A 86 28.82 29.47 -4.63
CA ASP A 86 30.27 29.59 -4.79
C ASP A 86 30.64 30.92 -5.46
N HIS A 87 29.94 31.30 -6.54
CA HIS A 87 30.16 32.60 -7.18
C HIS A 87 29.91 33.77 -6.22
N ALA A 88 28.79 33.76 -5.48
CA ALA A 88 28.47 34.84 -4.54
C ALA A 88 29.52 34.97 -3.41
N THR A 89 30.03 33.84 -2.89
CA THR A 89 31.06 33.86 -1.85
C THR A 89 32.44 34.24 -2.38
N VAL A 90 32.76 33.91 -3.62
CA VAL A 90 33.98 34.36 -4.31
C VAL A 90 33.92 35.87 -4.60
N GLU A 91 32.81 36.37 -5.13
CA GLU A 91 32.59 37.80 -5.38
C GLU A 91 32.62 38.63 -4.09
N LEU A 92 32.03 38.11 -3.00
CA LEU A 92 32.08 38.77 -1.69
C LEU A 92 33.53 38.87 -1.18
N ARG A 93 34.32 37.80 -1.29
CA ARG A 93 35.75 37.83 -0.94
C ARG A 93 36.54 38.77 -1.85
N HIS A 94 36.20 38.83 -3.14
CA HIS A 94 36.83 39.75 -4.08
C HIS A 94 36.52 41.21 -3.72
N ALA A 95 35.26 41.55 -3.45
CA ALA A 95 34.86 42.88 -2.99
C ALA A 95 35.54 43.28 -1.68
N HIS A 96 35.65 42.37 -0.71
CA HIS A 96 36.40 42.62 0.52
C HIS A 96 37.88 42.86 0.27
N LYS A 97 38.51 42.10 -0.65
CA LYS A 97 39.91 42.32 -1.05
C LYS A 97 40.11 43.67 -1.75
N THR A 98 39.24 44.01 -2.70
CA THR A 98 39.27 45.30 -3.40
C THR A 98 39.05 46.48 -2.45
N MET A 99 38.16 46.33 -1.46
CA MET A 99 37.92 47.35 -0.43
C MET A 99 39.13 47.52 0.49
N ALA A 100 39.79 46.42 0.88
CA ALA A 100 41.03 46.45 1.64
C ALA A 100 42.19 47.10 0.85
N GLU A 101 42.26 46.88 -0.47
CA GLU A 101 43.25 47.51 -1.35
C GLU A 101 42.96 49.01 -1.60
N ALA A 102 41.68 49.40 -1.70
CA ALA A 102 41.25 50.78 -1.89
C ALA A 102 41.38 51.65 -0.61
N PHE A 103 41.40 51.01 0.57
CA PHE A 103 41.56 51.67 1.86
C PHE A 103 42.57 50.93 2.76
N PRO A 104 43.89 51.09 2.53
CA PRO A 104 44.94 50.29 3.18
C PRO A 104 45.02 50.42 4.71
N ASN A 105 44.39 51.43 5.29
CA ASN A 105 44.49 51.76 6.72
C ASN A 105 43.34 51.22 7.57
N GLN A 106 42.44 50.40 7.02
CA GLN A 106 41.42 49.68 7.80
C GLN A 106 41.73 48.18 7.75
N VAL A 107 42.13 47.66 8.91
CA VAL A 107 42.63 46.29 9.10
C VAL A 107 41.55 45.27 8.69
N PRO A 108 41.86 44.28 7.82
CA PRO A 108 40.94 43.20 7.48
C PRO A 108 40.62 42.34 8.71
N PHE A 109 39.35 42.10 8.96
CA PHE A 109 38.89 41.17 9.99
C PHE A 109 38.93 39.74 9.41
N ASP A 110 39.99 38.99 9.73
CA ASP A 110 40.05 37.55 9.50
C ASP A 110 39.03 36.85 10.39
N MET A 111 38.09 36.13 9.78
CA MET A 111 37.31 35.11 10.46
C MET A 111 37.99 33.75 10.27
N ILE A 112 38.51 33.21 11.37
CA ILE A 112 38.63 31.76 11.57
C ILE A 112 37.48 31.38 12.50
N GLU A 113 36.55 30.57 12.01
CA GLU A 113 35.63 29.80 12.84
C GLU A 113 36.44 28.81 13.71
N ASP A 114 36.17 28.76 15.01
CA ASP A 114 35.62 27.54 15.62
C ASP A 114 35.37 27.68 17.14
N SER A 115 34.32 27.01 17.58
CA SER A 115 34.12 26.45 18.93
C SER A 115 33.75 27.36 20.13
N ALA A 116 32.47 27.20 20.51
CA ALA A 116 31.97 26.94 21.86
C ALA A 116 32.51 27.74 23.07
N SER A 117 31.66 28.63 23.59
CA SER A 117 31.26 28.76 25.02
C SER A 117 30.63 30.15 25.20
N SER A 118 29.32 30.25 25.46
CA SER A 118 28.77 30.31 26.82
C SER A 118 29.72 30.95 27.84
N SER A 119 29.75 32.28 27.92
CA SER A 119 29.59 32.98 29.21
C SER A 119 29.35 34.49 29.05
N CYS A 120 28.63 34.99 30.04
CA CYS A 120 28.21 36.34 30.38
C CYS A 120 29.22 37.46 30.12
N SER A 121 28.74 38.64 29.73
CA SER A 121 28.73 39.86 30.59
C SER A 121 28.50 41.13 29.75
N GLU A 122 27.58 41.96 30.21
CA GLU A 122 27.35 43.32 29.69
C GLU A 122 27.44 44.29 30.88
N PRO A 123 28.42 45.21 30.90
CA PRO A 123 28.37 46.31 31.85
C PRO A 123 28.56 47.69 31.17
N ARG A 124 27.84 48.66 31.76
CA ARG A 124 28.19 50.09 31.97
C ARG A 124 27.31 51.15 31.28
N THR A 125 26.52 51.78 32.16
CA THR A 125 26.20 53.23 32.29
C THR A 125 27.42 54.15 32.11
N PRO A 126 27.29 55.47 31.80
CA PRO A 126 27.01 56.53 32.83
C PRO A 126 26.19 57.76 32.31
N GLU A 127 25.23 58.30 33.06
CA GLU A 127 25.33 59.36 34.10
C GLU A 127 25.19 60.81 33.57
N LYS A 128 24.17 61.54 34.08
CA LYS A 128 24.30 62.85 34.78
C LYS A 128 22.93 63.46 35.17
N THR A 129 22.70 63.48 36.48
CA THR A 129 21.78 64.32 37.28
C THR A 129 22.48 65.66 37.65
N PRO A 130 21.96 66.57 38.51
CA PRO A 130 20.64 67.21 38.76
C PRO A 130 20.83 68.76 38.95
N PRO A 131 20.29 69.52 39.95
CA PRO A 131 18.99 69.62 40.64
C PRO A 131 18.42 71.08 40.70
N GLY A 132 17.20 71.29 41.21
CA GLY A 132 16.73 72.64 41.57
C GLY A 132 15.35 72.75 42.27
N ILE A 133 15.34 72.60 43.61
CA ILE A 133 14.61 73.41 44.63
C ILE A 133 13.14 73.79 44.33
N GLN A 134 12.16 73.04 44.87
CA GLN A 134 11.29 73.39 46.04
C GLN A 134 10.67 74.81 46.03
N LEU A 135 9.34 74.94 46.11
CA LEU A 135 8.61 75.27 47.34
C LEU A 135 7.09 75.55 47.10
N PHE A 136 6.24 74.85 47.87
CA PHE A 136 5.06 75.29 48.65
C PHE A 136 3.84 75.98 47.97
N TYR A 137 2.67 75.37 48.18
CA TYR A 137 1.37 76.07 48.25
C TYR A 137 0.97 76.24 49.73
N ASP A 138 0.49 77.44 50.01
CA ASP A 138 0.09 78.02 51.29
C ASP A 138 -1.39 77.72 51.62
N SER A 139 -1.74 77.63 52.91
CA SER A 139 -3.09 77.96 53.41
C SER A 139 -3.10 78.23 54.91
N ASP A 140 -3.43 79.49 55.19
CA ASP A 140 -3.78 80.20 56.42
C ASP A 140 -4.36 79.45 57.62
N SER A 141 -4.02 79.96 58.81
CA SER A 141 -5.02 80.39 59.82
C SER A 141 -4.39 81.07 61.04
N ALA A 142 -4.60 82.39 61.14
CA ALA A 142 -4.95 83.22 62.31
C ALA A 142 -4.29 83.00 63.70
N ALA A 143 -3.69 84.07 64.26
CA ALA A 143 -4.27 84.86 65.38
C ALA A 143 -3.26 85.87 66.02
N THR A 144 -3.62 87.15 65.92
CA THR A 144 -3.70 88.16 67.00
C THR A 144 -2.49 88.42 67.94
N SER A 145 -1.89 89.63 67.88
CA SER A 145 -2.01 90.66 68.95
C SER A 145 -1.08 91.89 68.81
N ARG A 146 -1.71 93.05 68.52
CA ARG A 146 -1.60 94.41 69.11
C ARG A 146 -0.26 94.99 69.65
N ARG A 147 0.12 96.16 69.09
CA ARG A 147 0.23 97.56 69.65
C ARG A 147 1.28 98.34 68.83
N GLY A 148 1.16 99.62 68.49
CA GLY A 148 0.14 100.64 68.70
C GLY A 148 0.62 102.02 68.19
N LEU A 149 -0.35 102.83 67.76
CA LEU A 149 -0.49 104.30 67.74
C LEU A 149 0.64 105.23 67.24
N SER A 150 0.28 106.07 66.26
CA SER A 150 0.01 107.54 66.38
C SER A 150 -0.28 108.09 64.97
N HIS A 151 -1.49 108.49 64.57
CA HIS A 151 -2.25 109.73 64.81
C HIS A 151 -1.48 111.05 64.62
N VAL A 152 -1.39 111.54 63.37
CA VAL A 152 -1.53 112.95 62.93
C VAL A 152 -1.82 112.96 61.40
N GLY A 153 -2.85 113.70 60.93
CA GLY A 153 -3.05 114.06 59.51
C GLY A 153 -4.23 113.38 58.78
N SER A 154 -5.47 113.83 59.03
CA SER A 154 -6.74 113.17 58.64
C SER A 154 -7.14 113.24 57.14
N SER A 155 -6.33 113.81 56.25
CA SER A 155 -6.64 113.89 54.82
C SER A 155 -5.51 113.40 53.91
N GLU A 156 -4.25 113.59 54.32
CA GLU A 156 -3.08 113.22 53.52
C GLU A 156 -2.80 111.70 53.59
N THR A 157 -2.92 111.13 54.78
CA THR A 157 -2.79 109.67 55.02
C THR A 157 -3.85 108.85 54.28
N GLU A 158 -5.04 109.41 54.09
CA GLU A 158 -6.15 108.79 53.37
C GLU A 158 -5.91 108.84 51.84
N VAL A 159 -5.36 109.93 51.33
CA VAL A 159 -4.94 110.04 49.92
C VAL A 159 -3.80 109.08 49.60
N GLU A 160 -2.83 108.91 50.49
CA GLU A 160 -1.76 107.92 50.33
C GLU A 160 -2.26 106.48 50.42
N ARG A 161 -3.27 106.21 51.26
CA ARG A 161 -3.94 104.91 51.30
C ARG A 161 -4.66 104.61 49.99
N LEU A 162 -5.40 105.56 49.43
CA LEU A 162 -6.09 105.42 48.15
C LEU A 162 -5.13 105.23 46.97
N LYS A 163 -3.99 105.95 46.98
CA LYS A 163 -2.91 105.75 45.99
C LYS A 163 -2.34 104.33 46.04
N ARG A 164 -2.11 103.77 47.23
CA ARG A 164 -1.67 102.37 47.38
C ARG A 164 -2.70 101.40 46.83
N THR A 165 -3.98 101.55 47.21
CA THR A 165 -5.04 100.66 46.70
C THR A 165 -5.22 100.76 45.19
N LEU A 166 -4.98 101.92 44.58
CA LEU A 166 -5.06 102.09 43.13
C LEU A 166 -3.94 101.33 42.40
N VAL A 167 -2.73 101.33 42.96
CA VAL A 167 -1.60 100.56 42.43
C VAL A 167 -1.83 99.05 42.60
N GLU A 168 -2.33 98.63 43.76
CA GLU A 168 -2.68 97.22 44.03
C GLU A 168 -3.78 96.72 43.07
N LEU A 169 -4.86 97.48 42.91
CA LEU A 169 -5.93 97.17 41.94
C LEU A 169 -5.41 97.18 40.49
N GLY A 170 -4.43 98.03 40.17
CA GLY A 170 -3.76 98.02 38.88
C GLY A 170 -2.99 96.71 38.63
N ALA A 171 -2.21 96.26 39.63
CA ALA A 171 -1.46 95.01 39.55
C ALA A 171 -2.39 93.77 39.51
N GLU A 172 -3.46 93.76 40.29
CA GLU A 172 -4.47 92.69 40.26
C GLU A 172 -5.18 92.62 38.90
N LYS A 173 -5.52 93.77 38.31
CA LYS A 173 -6.11 93.84 36.95
C LYS A 173 -5.16 93.25 35.90
N GLU A 174 -3.87 93.58 35.97
CA GLU A 174 -2.86 93.03 35.05
C GLU A 174 -2.67 91.51 35.27
N ALA A 175 -2.62 91.05 36.52
CA ALA A 175 -2.55 89.63 36.86
C ALA A 175 -3.77 88.86 36.34
N PHE A 176 -4.98 89.41 36.49
CA PHE A 176 -6.21 88.82 35.95
C PHE A 176 -6.20 88.79 34.42
N SER A 177 -5.73 89.86 33.77
CA SER A 177 -5.59 89.90 32.31
C SER A 177 -4.62 88.83 31.79
N LEU A 178 -3.48 88.63 32.47
CA LEU A 178 -2.51 87.60 32.12
C LEU A 178 -3.10 86.19 32.33
N GLN A 179 -3.81 85.98 33.45
CA GLN A 179 -4.49 84.72 33.74
C GLN A 179 -5.56 84.40 32.70
N TYR A 180 -6.35 85.41 32.28
CA TYR A 180 -7.34 85.27 31.23
C TYR A 180 -6.68 84.89 29.89
N GLN A 181 -5.59 85.56 29.51
CA GLN A 181 -4.84 85.23 28.29
C GLN A 181 -4.25 83.82 28.32
N LEU A 182 -3.70 83.39 29.48
CA LEU A 182 -3.23 82.01 29.69
C LEU A 182 -4.38 81.00 29.55
N SER A 183 -5.56 81.30 30.10
CA SER A 183 -6.73 80.44 29.99
C SER A 183 -7.22 80.31 28.54
N LEU A 184 -7.17 81.40 27.77
CA LEU A 184 -7.54 81.44 26.36
C LEU A 184 -6.59 80.57 25.52
N ASN A 185 -5.28 80.69 25.74
CA ASN A 185 -4.28 79.85 25.10
C ASN A 185 -4.46 78.36 25.44
N LYS A 186 -4.79 78.05 26.71
CA LYS A 186 -5.09 76.68 27.14
C LYS A 186 -6.34 76.12 26.44
N LEU A 187 -7.41 76.90 26.33
CA LEU A 187 -8.62 76.52 25.62
C LEU A 187 -8.34 76.24 24.13
N SER A 188 -7.61 77.14 23.46
CA SER A 188 -7.23 76.93 22.05
C SER A 188 -6.43 75.64 21.83
N ARG A 189 -5.51 75.32 22.74
CA ARG A 189 -4.76 74.05 22.67
C ARG A 189 -5.69 72.84 22.86
N LEU A 190 -6.57 72.88 23.86
CA LEU A 190 -7.53 71.81 24.11
C LEU A 190 -8.51 71.62 22.94
N GLU A 191 -8.97 72.69 22.30
CA GLU A 191 -9.83 72.61 21.11
C GLU A 191 -9.10 71.94 19.94
N LYS A 192 -7.81 72.24 19.76
CA LYS A 192 -6.98 71.57 18.75
C LYS A 192 -6.84 70.09 19.06
N ASP A 193 -6.45 69.74 20.29
CA ASP A 193 -6.27 68.36 20.72
C ASP A 193 -7.58 67.57 20.59
N LEU A 194 -8.73 68.19 20.91
CA LEU A 194 -10.06 67.60 20.73
C LEU A 194 -10.35 67.31 19.25
N LYS A 195 -10.03 68.25 18.35
CA LYS A 195 -10.24 68.08 16.91
C LYS A 195 -9.36 66.98 16.34
N ASP A 196 -8.10 66.92 16.76
CA ASP A 196 -7.15 65.89 16.34
C ASP A 196 -7.62 64.51 16.86
N ALA A 197 -8.02 64.42 18.13
CA ALA A 197 -8.60 63.19 18.70
C ALA A 197 -9.89 62.77 18.00
N GLN A 198 -10.76 63.70 17.62
CA GLN A 198 -11.99 63.40 16.87
C GLN A 198 -11.68 62.82 15.48
N LYS A 199 -10.65 63.33 14.80
CA LYS A 199 -10.19 62.78 13.52
C LYS A 199 -9.65 61.36 13.69
N ASP A 200 -8.89 61.10 14.75
CA ASP A 200 -8.35 59.78 15.04
C ASP A 200 -9.45 58.76 15.36
N VAL A 201 -10.46 59.14 16.15
CA VAL A 201 -11.62 58.29 16.44
C VAL A 201 -12.36 57.90 15.16
N ASN A 202 -12.61 58.86 14.26
CA ASN A 202 -13.27 58.57 12.98
C ASN A 202 -12.41 57.62 12.11
N GLY A 203 -11.09 57.81 12.07
CA GLY A 203 -10.20 56.92 11.34
C GLY A 203 -10.11 55.51 11.92
N LEU A 204 -10.25 55.37 13.25
CA LEU A 204 -10.35 54.07 13.92
C LEU A 204 -11.70 53.39 13.63
N ASP A 205 -12.80 54.14 13.62
CA ASP A 205 -14.15 53.63 13.31
C ASP A 205 -14.26 53.09 11.88
N GLU A 206 -13.72 53.83 10.90
CA GLU A 206 -13.64 53.36 9.51
C GLU A 206 -12.82 52.08 9.39
N ARG A 207 -11.68 52.00 10.10
CA ARG A 207 -10.82 50.82 10.10
C ARG A 207 -11.50 49.63 10.77
N ALA A 208 -12.20 49.85 11.88
CA ALA A 208 -12.96 48.82 12.59
C ALA A 208 -14.09 48.28 11.72
N SER A 209 -14.86 49.16 11.08
CA SER A 209 -15.93 48.81 10.14
C SER A 209 -15.41 47.97 8.96
N LYS A 210 -14.26 48.35 8.40
CA LYS A 210 -13.61 47.57 7.33
C LYS A 210 -13.20 46.17 7.82
N ALA A 211 -12.55 46.09 8.98
CA ALA A 211 -12.13 44.82 9.56
C ALA A 211 -13.31 43.91 9.93
N GLU A 212 -14.45 44.47 10.35
CA GLU A 212 -15.67 43.72 10.63
C GLU A 212 -16.26 43.11 9.34
N ILE A 213 -16.29 43.87 8.25
CA ILE A 213 -16.73 43.37 6.94
C ILE A 213 -15.82 42.23 6.46
N GLU A 214 -14.50 42.41 6.54
CA GLU A 214 -13.53 41.38 6.16
C GLU A 214 -13.68 40.12 7.03
N SER A 215 -13.84 40.28 8.35
CA SER A 215 -14.06 39.16 9.28
C SER A 215 -15.35 38.40 8.95
N ARG A 216 -16.43 39.11 8.60
CA ARG A 216 -17.69 38.49 8.18
C ARG A 216 -17.55 37.71 6.86
N ILE A 217 -16.81 38.26 5.89
CA ILE A 217 -16.55 37.57 4.61
C ILE A 217 -15.74 36.29 4.86
N LEU A 218 -14.68 36.37 5.68
CA LEU A 218 -13.87 35.22 6.04
C LEU A 218 -14.69 34.14 6.78
N ALA A 219 -15.54 34.54 7.73
CA ALA A 219 -16.43 33.61 8.43
C ALA A 219 -17.40 32.89 7.47
N GLN A 220 -17.97 33.61 6.50
CA GLN A 220 -18.82 32.99 5.47
C GLN A 220 -18.03 32.04 4.56
N GLY A 221 -16.78 32.38 4.23
CA GLY A 221 -15.89 31.51 3.45
C GLY A 221 -15.56 30.21 4.20
N LEU A 222 -15.24 30.31 5.48
CA LEU A 222 -14.98 29.14 6.34
C LEU A 222 -16.20 28.22 6.42
N ALA A 223 -17.40 28.77 6.65
CA ALA A 223 -18.63 27.98 6.72
C ALA A 223 -18.92 27.22 5.40
N LYS A 224 -18.64 27.83 4.24
CA LYS A 224 -18.77 27.17 2.94
C LYS A 224 -17.77 26.02 2.77
N LEU A 225 -16.50 26.26 3.12
CA LEU A 225 -15.46 25.23 3.05
C LEU A 225 -15.73 24.05 3.99
N GLU A 226 -16.25 24.32 5.19
CA GLU A 226 -16.66 23.27 6.12
C GLU A 226 -17.81 22.42 5.56
N ALA A 227 -18.83 23.05 4.97
CA ALA A 227 -19.91 22.33 4.31
C ALA A 227 -19.44 21.50 3.10
N GLU A 228 -18.52 22.03 2.29
CA GLU A 228 -17.90 21.29 1.18
C GLU A 228 -17.10 20.08 1.67
N ARG A 229 -16.29 20.25 2.73
CA ARG A 229 -15.55 19.17 3.38
C ARG A 229 -16.50 18.07 3.87
N ASP A 230 -17.58 18.43 4.56
CA ASP A 230 -18.53 17.46 5.12
C ASP A 230 -19.27 16.70 4.03
N ASN A 231 -19.65 17.38 2.95
CA ASN A 231 -20.22 16.74 1.77
C ASN A 231 -19.24 15.78 1.09
N ALA A 232 -17.96 16.17 0.96
CA ALA A 232 -16.92 15.31 0.40
C ALA A 232 -16.70 14.07 1.27
N LEU A 233 -16.67 14.23 2.60
CA LEU A 233 -16.53 13.15 3.56
C LEU A 233 -17.71 12.16 3.49
N LEU A 234 -18.95 12.67 3.33
CA LEU A 234 -20.13 11.82 3.14
C LEU A 234 -20.01 10.98 1.86
N ARG A 235 -19.61 11.58 0.73
CA ARG A 235 -19.41 10.87 -0.55
C ARG A 235 -18.29 9.82 -0.46
N TYR A 236 -17.22 10.14 0.27
CA TYR A 236 -16.13 9.20 0.53
C TYR A 236 -16.63 7.98 1.31
N ASN A 237 -17.37 8.21 2.41
CA ASN A 237 -17.93 7.11 3.21
C ASN A 237 -18.92 6.25 2.42
N GLN A 238 -19.73 6.84 1.54
CA GLN A 238 -20.62 6.10 0.64
C GLN A 238 -19.83 5.23 -0.34
N SER A 239 -18.76 5.78 -0.93
CA SER A 239 -17.87 5.04 -1.83
C SER A 239 -17.19 3.87 -1.10
N MET A 240 -16.71 4.10 0.12
CA MET A 240 -16.11 3.06 0.95
C MET A 240 -17.06 1.92 1.25
N LYS A 241 -18.33 2.23 1.59
CA LYS A 241 -19.35 1.19 1.80
C LYS A 241 -19.59 0.38 0.52
N LYS A 242 -19.73 1.05 -0.62
CA LYS A 242 -19.92 0.38 -1.92
C LYS A 242 -18.73 -0.52 -2.30
N ILE A 243 -17.50 -0.09 -1.99
CA ILE A 243 -16.30 -0.89 -2.20
C ILE A 243 -16.34 -2.15 -1.32
N ALA A 244 -16.68 -2.01 -0.03
CA ALA A 244 -16.80 -3.16 0.87
C ALA A 244 -17.85 -4.17 0.39
N ASP A 245 -19.02 -3.70 -0.03
CA ASP A 245 -20.10 -4.57 -0.58
C ASP A 245 -19.63 -5.31 -1.85
N LEU A 246 -18.85 -4.65 -2.72
CA LEU A 246 -18.28 -5.25 -3.93
C LEU A 246 -17.16 -6.25 -3.62
N GLU A 247 -16.32 -5.97 -2.64
CA GLU A 247 -15.27 -6.88 -2.19
C GLU A 247 -15.84 -8.18 -1.62
N GLU A 248 -16.92 -8.09 -0.83
CA GLU A 248 -17.65 -9.24 -0.31
C GLU A 248 -18.25 -10.08 -1.45
N SER A 249 -18.95 -9.44 -2.39
CA SER A 249 -19.51 -10.13 -3.55
C SER A 249 -18.42 -10.78 -4.43
N TYR A 250 -17.27 -10.14 -4.59
CA TYR A 250 -16.15 -10.68 -5.35
C TYR A 250 -15.53 -11.89 -4.65
N ALA A 251 -15.35 -11.83 -3.32
CA ALA A 251 -14.83 -12.95 -2.54
C ALA A 251 -15.75 -14.18 -2.65
N HIS A 252 -17.07 -13.98 -2.56
CA HIS A 252 -18.04 -15.06 -2.72
C HIS A 252 -17.99 -15.66 -4.13
N ALA A 253 -18.03 -14.83 -5.17
CA ALA A 253 -17.92 -15.31 -6.56
C ALA A 253 -16.61 -16.05 -6.83
N GLN A 254 -15.51 -15.63 -6.20
CA GLN A 254 -14.23 -16.32 -6.31
C GLN A 254 -14.25 -17.71 -5.65
N GLU A 255 -14.92 -17.86 -4.52
CA GLU A 255 -15.10 -19.14 -3.85
C GLU A 255 -15.97 -20.09 -4.69
N ASP A 256 -17.04 -19.58 -5.30
CA ASP A 256 -17.88 -20.36 -6.22
C ASP A 256 -17.09 -20.85 -7.44
N VAL A 257 -16.29 -19.99 -8.07
CA VAL A 257 -15.43 -20.37 -9.20
C VAL A 257 -14.42 -21.43 -8.79
N LYS A 258 -13.80 -21.32 -7.60
CA LYS A 258 -12.90 -22.36 -7.07
C LYS A 258 -13.64 -23.68 -6.85
N GLY A 259 -14.84 -23.62 -6.27
CA GLY A 259 -15.69 -24.80 -6.06
C GLY A 259 -16.07 -25.49 -7.37
N LEU A 260 -16.49 -24.73 -8.38
CA LEU A 260 -16.80 -25.24 -9.72
C LEU A 260 -15.56 -25.83 -10.41
N THR A 261 -14.40 -25.20 -10.26
CA THR A 261 -13.13 -25.70 -10.83
C THR A 261 -12.76 -27.05 -10.22
N ASN A 262 -12.79 -27.17 -8.89
CA ASN A 262 -12.50 -28.44 -8.22
C ASN A 262 -13.47 -29.54 -8.69
N ARG A 263 -14.78 -29.25 -8.75
CA ARG A 263 -15.78 -30.20 -9.22
C ARG A 263 -15.57 -30.61 -10.68
N ALA A 264 -15.17 -29.68 -11.55
CA ALA A 264 -14.82 -29.98 -12.93
C ALA A 264 -13.60 -30.91 -13.00
N THR A 265 -12.55 -30.64 -12.22
CA THR A 265 -11.36 -31.51 -12.20
C THR A 265 -11.67 -32.90 -11.65
N GLU A 266 -12.52 -33.02 -10.62
CA GLU A 266 -12.97 -34.32 -10.09
C GLU A 266 -13.72 -35.11 -11.18
N ALA A 267 -14.70 -34.47 -11.83
CA ALA A 267 -15.47 -35.10 -12.90
C ALA A 267 -14.59 -35.51 -14.12
N GLU A 268 -13.58 -34.71 -14.47
CA GLU A 268 -12.60 -35.05 -15.51
C GLU A 268 -11.78 -36.28 -15.13
N THR A 269 -11.30 -36.36 -13.88
CA THR A 269 -10.56 -37.54 -13.40
C THR A 269 -11.44 -38.79 -13.40
N GLU A 270 -12.69 -38.68 -12.94
CA GLU A 270 -13.66 -39.79 -12.99
C GLU A 270 -13.92 -40.24 -14.42
N ALA A 271 -14.17 -39.32 -15.36
CA ALA A 271 -14.38 -39.64 -16.76
C ALA A 271 -13.18 -40.38 -17.39
N GLU A 272 -11.95 -39.96 -17.07
CA GLU A 272 -10.76 -40.63 -17.56
C GLU A 272 -10.61 -42.04 -16.95
N THR A 273 -10.94 -42.23 -15.66
CA THR A 273 -10.94 -43.56 -15.05
C THR A 273 -11.99 -44.48 -15.69
N PHE A 274 -13.19 -43.98 -16.00
CA PHE A 274 -14.23 -44.74 -16.69
C PHE A 274 -13.79 -45.14 -18.10
N LYS A 275 -13.12 -44.23 -18.82
CA LYS A 275 -12.57 -44.50 -20.16
C LYS A 275 -11.50 -45.60 -20.14
N GLN A 276 -10.62 -45.58 -19.13
CA GLN A 276 -9.64 -46.65 -18.93
C GLN A 276 -10.31 -47.99 -18.60
N ALA A 277 -11.33 -47.99 -17.73
CA ALA A 277 -12.10 -49.18 -17.40
C ALA A 277 -12.85 -49.76 -18.62
N GLN A 278 -13.43 -48.91 -19.46
CA GLN A 278 -14.08 -49.31 -20.71
C GLN A 278 -13.10 -49.98 -21.67
N SER A 279 -11.91 -49.40 -21.83
CA SER A 279 -10.84 -49.97 -22.68
C SER A 279 -10.38 -51.33 -22.16
N ARG A 280 -10.25 -51.50 -20.83
CA ARG A 280 -9.89 -52.78 -20.20
C ARG A 280 -10.97 -53.84 -20.41
N LEU A 281 -12.24 -53.49 -20.19
CA LEU A 281 -13.36 -54.42 -20.36
C LEU A 281 -13.54 -54.83 -21.82
N HIS A 282 -13.27 -53.92 -22.76
CA HIS A 282 -13.31 -54.22 -24.18
C HIS A 282 -12.25 -55.28 -24.56
N SER A 283 -11.01 -55.11 -24.11
CA SER A 283 -9.94 -56.08 -24.40
C SER A 283 -10.18 -57.44 -23.71
N GLU A 284 -10.71 -57.44 -22.48
CA GLU A 284 -11.15 -58.67 -21.80
C GLU A 284 -12.26 -59.40 -22.58
N LYS A 285 -13.25 -58.67 -23.10
CA LYS A 285 -14.32 -59.22 -23.94
C LYS A 285 -13.76 -59.84 -25.23
N GLU A 286 -12.85 -59.14 -25.91
CA GLU A 286 -12.22 -59.63 -27.14
C GLU A 286 -11.37 -60.89 -26.88
N ALA A 287 -10.60 -60.90 -25.79
CA ALA A 287 -9.84 -62.07 -25.38
C ALA A 287 -10.75 -63.26 -25.05
N GLY A 288 -11.88 -63.01 -24.37
CA GLY A 288 -12.90 -64.02 -24.10
C GLY A 288 -13.53 -64.58 -25.37
N LEU A 289 -13.90 -63.71 -26.32
CA LEU A 289 -14.46 -64.11 -27.62
C LEU A 289 -13.46 -64.94 -28.43
N ALA A 290 -12.18 -64.56 -28.44
CA ALA A 290 -11.13 -65.31 -29.12
C ALA A 290 -10.98 -66.72 -28.55
N ARG A 291 -10.97 -66.87 -27.21
CA ARG A 291 -10.93 -68.19 -26.55
C ARG A 291 -12.16 -69.02 -26.89
N TYR A 292 -13.35 -68.43 -26.88
CA TYR A 292 -14.59 -69.13 -27.23
C TYR A 292 -14.55 -69.67 -28.67
N ASN A 293 -14.13 -68.85 -29.64
CA ASN A 293 -13.97 -69.28 -31.02
C ASN A 293 -12.94 -70.40 -31.17
N GLN A 294 -11.84 -70.36 -30.41
CA GLN A 294 -10.86 -71.44 -30.38
C GLN A 294 -11.46 -72.75 -29.86
N CYS A 295 -12.27 -72.70 -28.79
CA CYS A 295 -12.99 -73.87 -28.28
C CYS A 295 -13.96 -74.44 -29.32
N LEU A 296 -14.70 -73.59 -30.04
CA LEU A 296 -15.59 -74.04 -31.12
C LEU A 296 -14.83 -74.79 -32.22
N VAL A 297 -13.70 -74.26 -32.70
CA VAL A 297 -12.87 -74.94 -33.71
C VAL A 297 -12.37 -76.29 -33.18
N MET A 298 -11.95 -76.34 -31.92
CA MET A 298 -11.50 -77.57 -31.28
C MET A 298 -12.62 -78.60 -31.17
N ILE A 299 -13.83 -78.18 -30.78
CA ILE A 299 -15.02 -79.04 -30.74
C ILE A 299 -15.32 -79.60 -32.13
N SER A 300 -15.41 -78.77 -33.17
CA SER A 300 -15.64 -79.24 -34.55
C SER A 300 -14.56 -80.22 -35.02
N THR A 301 -13.31 -80.00 -34.62
CA THR A 301 -12.19 -80.90 -34.93
C THR A 301 -12.33 -82.24 -34.20
N LEU A 302 -12.71 -82.21 -32.92
CA LEU A 302 -12.96 -83.41 -32.13
C LEU A 302 -14.17 -84.19 -32.66
N GLU A 303 -15.26 -83.52 -33.01
CA GLU A 303 -16.44 -84.14 -33.63
C GLU A 303 -16.09 -84.86 -34.94
N LYS A 304 -15.25 -84.24 -35.79
CA LYS A 304 -14.76 -84.89 -37.01
C LYS A 304 -13.95 -86.15 -36.69
N LYS A 305 -13.02 -86.07 -35.72
CA LYS A 305 -12.21 -87.23 -35.30
C LYS A 305 -13.06 -88.35 -34.70
N VAL A 306 -14.09 -88.01 -33.94
CA VAL A 306 -15.03 -88.98 -33.38
C VAL A 306 -15.77 -89.71 -34.51
N LYS A 307 -16.29 -88.99 -35.51
CA LYS A 307 -16.93 -89.62 -36.69
C LYS A 307 -15.99 -90.56 -37.44
N GLU A 308 -14.76 -90.14 -37.71
CA GLU A 308 -13.75 -90.99 -38.37
C GLU A 308 -13.44 -92.25 -37.54
N ALA A 309 -13.33 -92.12 -36.21
CA ALA A 309 -13.10 -93.24 -35.32
C ALA A 309 -14.30 -94.21 -35.27
N GLU A 310 -15.53 -93.69 -35.28
CA GLU A 310 -16.77 -94.47 -35.35
C GLU A 310 -16.86 -95.27 -36.66
N GLU A 311 -16.61 -94.65 -37.80
CA GLU A 311 -16.58 -95.32 -39.11
C GLU A 311 -15.53 -96.44 -39.15
N ASN A 312 -14.33 -96.18 -38.63
CA ASN A 312 -13.27 -97.19 -38.53
C ASN A 312 -13.65 -98.35 -37.61
N ALA A 313 -14.28 -98.08 -36.46
CA ALA A 313 -14.75 -99.11 -35.54
C ALA A 313 -15.82 -100.02 -36.18
N VAL A 314 -16.76 -99.43 -36.94
CA VAL A 314 -17.76 -100.18 -37.70
C VAL A 314 -17.10 -101.05 -38.78
N MET A 315 -16.11 -100.53 -39.50
CA MET A 315 -15.36 -101.29 -40.51
C MET A 315 -14.61 -102.48 -39.91
N LEU A 316 -13.91 -102.28 -38.78
CA LEU A 316 -13.23 -103.35 -38.05
C LEU A 316 -14.22 -104.40 -37.52
N SER A 317 -15.37 -103.98 -37.01
CA SER A 317 -16.43 -104.91 -36.57
C SER A 317 -16.93 -105.78 -37.72
N ASN A 318 -17.19 -105.20 -38.90
CA ASN A 318 -17.57 -105.95 -40.09
C ASN A 318 -16.48 -106.94 -40.54
N GLN A 319 -15.21 -106.56 -40.47
CA GLN A 319 -14.09 -107.46 -40.77
C GLN A 319 -14.00 -108.60 -39.74
N SER A 320 -14.20 -108.32 -38.45
CA SER A 320 -14.26 -109.33 -37.40
C SER A 320 -15.38 -110.34 -37.66
N LEU A 321 -16.58 -109.88 -38.01
CA LEU A 321 -17.70 -110.76 -38.35
C LEU A 321 -17.38 -111.67 -39.55
N LYS A 322 -16.79 -111.12 -40.61
CA LYS A 322 -16.34 -111.91 -41.77
C LYS A 322 -15.29 -112.95 -41.38
N ALA A 323 -14.28 -112.55 -40.62
CA ALA A 323 -13.25 -113.46 -40.12
C ALA A 323 -13.82 -114.54 -39.20
N GLU A 324 -14.80 -114.20 -38.35
CA GLU A 324 -15.52 -115.18 -37.53
C GLU A 324 -16.30 -116.18 -38.37
N ASP A 325 -16.98 -115.73 -39.43
CA ASP A 325 -17.71 -116.61 -40.34
C ASP A 325 -16.77 -117.51 -41.16
N GLU A 326 -15.61 -116.99 -41.60
CA GLU A 326 -14.54 -117.78 -42.21
C GLU A 326 -13.97 -118.82 -41.23
N ILE A 327 -13.71 -118.44 -39.98
CA ILE A 327 -13.27 -119.37 -38.92
C ILE A 327 -14.33 -120.46 -38.69
N LYS A 328 -15.63 -120.11 -38.65
CA LYS A 328 -16.72 -121.09 -38.52
C LYS A 328 -16.74 -122.04 -39.72
N ALA A 329 -16.58 -121.54 -40.93
CA ALA A 329 -16.52 -122.35 -42.15
C ALA A 329 -15.33 -123.32 -42.13
N LEU A 330 -14.13 -122.83 -41.84
CA LEU A 330 -12.92 -123.65 -41.71
C LEU A 330 -13.06 -124.71 -40.60
N ARG A 331 -13.70 -124.37 -39.48
CA ARG A 331 -14.02 -125.36 -38.41
C ARG A 331 -14.95 -126.45 -38.91
N GLN A 332 -15.98 -126.12 -39.71
CA GLN A 332 -16.86 -127.12 -40.32
C GLN A 332 -16.11 -128.02 -41.32
N GLU A 333 -15.20 -127.44 -42.12
CA GLU A 333 -14.35 -128.23 -43.02
C GLU A 333 -13.42 -129.17 -42.27
N LEU A 334 -12.79 -128.70 -41.18
CA LEU A 334 -11.98 -129.54 -40.29
C LEU A 334 -12.79 -130.69 -39.67
N LEU A 335 -14.03 -130.44 -39.25
CA LEU A 335 -14.93 -131.49 -38.74
C LEU A 335 -15.20 -132.55 -39.82
N LYS A 336 -15.54 -132.14 -41.04
CA LYS A 336 -15.75 -133.07 -42.17
C LYS A 336 -14.47 -133.86 -42.51
N ALA A 337 -13.32 -133.20 -42.51
CA ALA A 337 -12.03 -133.86 -42.75
C ALA A 337 -11.65 -134.82 -41.61
N ASN A 338 -12.02 -134.51 -40.36
CA ASN A 338 -11.81 -135.39 -39.23
C ASN A 338 -12.73 -136.61 -39.28
N GLU A 339 -13.99 -136.46 -39.70
CA GLU A 339 -14.91 -137.57 -39.96
C GLU A 339 -14.40 -138.49 -41.08
N SER A 340 -13.87 -137.91 -42.16
CA SER A 340 -13.26 -138.68 -43.25
C SER A 340 -11.95 -139.34 -42.80
N HIS A 341 -11.11 -138.67 -42.01
CA HIS A 341 -9.91 -139.27 -41.41
C HIS A 341 -10.27 -140.41 -40.45
N SER A 342 -11.26 -140.24 -39.57
CA SER A 342 -11.80 -141.31 -38.72
C SER A 342 -12.33 -142.48 -39.57
N SER A 343 -13.00 -142.21 -40.69
CA SER A 343 -13.44 -143.25 -41.63
C SER A 343 -12.26 -143.98 -42.29
N ILE A 344 -11.20 -143.26 -42.67
CA ILE A 344 -9.97 -143.84 -43.23
C ILE A 344 -9.23 -144.66 -42.17
N VAL A 345 -9.07 -144.15 -40.95
CA VAL A 345 -8.45 -144.89 -39.85
C VAL A 345 -9.27 -146.13 -39.50
N PHE A 346 -10.61 -146.04 -39.55
CA PHE A 346 -11.49 -147.20 -39.38
C PHE A 346 -11.31 -148.20 -40.52
N LEU A 347 -11.22 -147.76 -41.78
CA LEU A 347 -10.93 -148.63 -42.93
C LEU A 347 -9.55 -149.26 -42.83
N VAL A 348 -8.49 -148.50 -42.53
CA VAL A 348 -7.12 -149.02 -42.34
C VAL A 348 -7.07 -149.96 -41.15
N GLY A 349 -7.78 -149.65 -40.05
CA GLY A 349 -7.95 -150.54 -38.91
C GLY A 349 -8.68 -151.83 -39.29
N TYR A 350 -9.75 -151.74 -40.06
CA TYR A 350 -10.51 -152.88 -40.59
C TYR A 350 -9.66 -153.74 -41.53
N PHE A 351 -8.87 -153.12 -42.42
CA PHE A 351 -7.91 -153.81 -43.28
C PHE A 351 -6.78 -154.43 -42.48
N ARG A 352 -6.25 -153.76 -41.45
CA ARG A 352 -5.20 -154.29 -40.57
C ARG A 352 -5.71 -155.43 -39.68
N LEU A 353 -6.95 -155.36 -39.18
CA LEU A 353 -7.61 -156.46 -38.47
C LEU A 353 -7.89 -157.63 -39.42
N ARG A 354 -8.33 -157.36 -40.65
CA ARG A 354 -8.54 -158.38 -41.69
C ARG A 354 -7.22 -158.98 -42.17
N PHE A 355 -6.11 -158.25 -42.17
CA PHE A 355 -4.76 -158.75 -42.45
C PHE A 355 -4.16 -159.50 -41.26
N TRP A 356 -4.53 -159.16 -40.03
CA TRP A 356 -4.16 -159.92 -38.84
C TRP A 356 -4.94 -161.25 -38.76
N VAL A 357 -6.26 -161.21 -39.01
CA VAL A 357 -7.11 -162.40 -39.14
C VAL A 357 -6.72 -163.24 -40.37
N ALA A 358 -6.35 -162.63 -41.50
CA ALA A 358 -5.83 -163.36 -42.68
C ALA A 358 -4.36 -163.78 -42.55
N GLY A 359 -3.64 -163.27 -41.54
CA GLY A 359 -2.27 -163.66 -41.23
C GLY A 359 -2.18 -164.88 -40.31
N GLU A 360 -3.27 -165.25 -39.64
CA GLU A 360 -3.35 -166.47 -38.81
C GLU A 360 -3.83 -167.71 -39.59
N ASP A 361 -4.29 -167.56 -40.84
CA ASP A 361 -4.88 -168.67 -41.64
C ASP A 361 -4.15 -168.99 -42.95
N SER A 362 -2.81 -168.85 -43.01
CA SER A 362 -2.05 -169.40 -44.15
C SER A 362 -0.67 -169.93 -43.76
N VAL A 363 -0.64 -170.78 -42.73
CA VAL A 363 0.24 -171.97 -42.70
C VAL A 363 -0.67 -173.17 -42.97
N CYS A 364 -0.85 -173.51 -44.24
CA CYS A 364 -1.08 -174.85 -44.81
C CYS A 364 -1.39 -174.72 -46.31
#